data_AF-A0A7C6Q2P2-F1
#
_entry.id   AF-A0A7C6Q2P2-F1
#
_cell.length_a   1.000
_cell.length_b   1.000
_cell.length_c   1.000
_cell.angle_alpha   90.00
_cell.angle_beta   90.00
_cell.angle_gamma   90.00
#
_symmetry.space_group_name_H-M   'P 1'
#
loop_
_entity.id
_entity.type
_entity.pdbx_description
1 polymer ?
#
loop_
_entity_poly.entity_id
_entity_poly.type
_entity_poly.pdbx_seq_one_letter_code
_entity_poly.pdbx_strand_id
1 'polypeptide(L)' 'MSIALNKRNMKEMESKIIKISSKKQITIPQAYFEKIGFSEHAECILRDNELVVRPLRVDSDDYSDLILEDLIQQG' A
#
# COMPACT_ATOMS: atom_id res chain seq x y z
N MET A 1 14.38 -8.66 29.22
CA MET A 1 14.67 -9.46 28.01
C MET A 1 14.87 -8.50 26.86
N SER A 2 16.12 -8.37 26.40
CA SER A 2 16.49 -7.45 25.31
C SER A 2 16.55 -8.25 24.02
N ILE A 3 15.69 -7.91 23.05
CA ILE A 3 15.63 -8.61 21.77
C ILE A 3 16.68 -7.96 20.86
N ALA A 4 17.79 -8.66 20.64
CA ALA A 4 18.81 -8.26 19.68
C ALA A 4 18.26 -8.45 18.26
N LEU A 5 18.09 -7.36 17.51
CA LEU A 5 17.64 -7.42 16.12
C LEU A 5 18.84 -7.61 15.19
N ASN A 6 18.90 -8.78 14.57
CA ASN A 6 19.96 -9.25 13.67
C ASN A 6 19.89 -8.52 12.31
N LYS A 7 20.78 -7.52 12.11
CA LYS A 7 20.95 -6.75 10.87
C LYS A 7 21.43 -7.66 9.72
N ARG A 8 20.54 -8.07 8.82
CA ARG A 8 20.90 -8.66 7.52
C ARG A 8 20.64 -7.63 6.43
N ASN A 9 21.59 -7.50 5.50
CA ASN A 9 21.60 -6.59 4.36
C ASN A 9 20.29 -6.64 3.54
N MET A 10 19.37 -5.73 3.85
CA MET A 10 18.20 -5.40 3.04
C MET A 10 18.44 -3.99 2.50
N LYS A 11 18.32 -3.81 1.19
CA LYS A 11 18.15 -2.50 0.53
C LYS A 11 17.28 -1.62 1.43
N GLU A 12 17.86 -0.60 2.06
CA GLU A 12 17.36 0.07 3.28
C GLU A 12 15.85 -0.05 3.46
N MET A 13 15.40 -1.10 4.16
CA MET A 13 14.01 -1.22 4.53
C MET A 13 13.79 -0.26 5.68
N GLU A 14 13.28 0.92 5.35
CA GLU A 14 12.88 1.92 6.32
C GLU A 14 11.68 1.42 7.13
N SER A 15 11.95 0.60 8.15
CA SER A 15 10.95 0.08 9.08
C SER A 15 10.84 1.00 10.30
N LYS A 16 9.62 1.39 10.67
CA LYS A 16 9.36 2.18 11.88
C LYS A 16 8.33 1.49 12.76
N ILE A 17 8.63 1.34 14.05
CA ILE A 17 7.67 0.85 15.04
C ILE A 17 6.69 1.99 15.34
N ILE A 18 5.41 1.74 15.16
CA ILE A 18 4.33 2.72 15.40
C ILE A 18 3.37 2.21 16.47
N LYS A 19 2.74 3.16 17.17
CA LYS A 19 1.71 2.84 18.17
C LYS A 19 0.36 2.62 17.47
N ILE A 20 -0.35 1.58 17.89
CA ILE A 20 -1.74 1.36 17.50
C ILE A 20 -2.63 2.07 18.53
N SER A 21 -3.57 2.88 18.07
CA SER A 21 -4.52 3.59 18.93
C SER A 21 -5.56 2.63 19.51
N SER A 22 -6.31 3.07 20.54
CA SER A 22 -7.42 2.29 21.13
C SER A 22 -8.52 1.95 20.11
N LYS A 23 -8.67 2.77 19.07
CA LYS A 23 -9.60 2.54 17.96
C LYS A 23 -9.02 1.66 16.85
N LYS A 24 -7.87 1.01 17.08
CA LYS A 24 -7.09 0.26 16.09
C LYS A 24 -6.64 1.12 14.90
N GLN A 25 -6.51 2.43 15.09
CA GLN A 25 -5.96 3.32 14.07
C GLN A 25 -4.44 3.33 14.17
N ILE A 26 -3.78 3.38 13.02
CA ILE A 26 -2.35 3.61 12.91
C ILE A 26 -2.11 4.92 12.17
N THR A 27 -1.07 5.65 12.56
CA THR A 27 -0.64 6.86 11.83
C THR A 27 0.50 6.46 10.92
N ILE A 28 0.33 6.72 9.62
CA ILE A 28 1.39 6.54 8.62
C ILE A 28 2.32 7.77 8.71
N PRO A 29 3.63 7.59 8.96
CA PRO A 29 4.58 8.70 8.91
C PRO A 29 4.58 9.41 7.55
N GLN A 30 4.64 10.74 7.57
CA GLN A 30 4.56 11.60 6.37
C GLN A 30 5.54 11.20 5.27
N ALA A 31 6.79 10.87 5.63
CA ALA A 31 7.80 10.44 4.67
C ALA A 31 7.38 9.21 3.84
N TYR A 32 6.64 8.27 4.45
CA TYR A 32 6.13 7.09 3.72
C TYR A 32 4.88 7.42 2.91
N PHE A 33 4.02 8.29 3.44
CA PHE A 33 2.81 8.74 2.76
C PHE A 33 3.15 9.38 1.40
N GLU A 34 4.11 10.31 1.39
CA GLU A 34 4.57 11.00 0.19
C GLU A 34 5.36 10.06 -0.75
N LYS A 35 6.26 9.23 -0.21
CA LYS A 35 7.13 8.35 -1.01
C LYS A 35 6.37 7.24 -1.72
N ILE A 36 5.31 6.72 -1.12
CA ILE A 36 4.49 5.65 -1.70
C ILE A 36 3.34 6.23 -2.56
N GLY A 37 3.04 7.53 -2.42
CA GLY A 37 1.98 8.19 -3.18
C GLY A 37 0.59 7.85 -2.67
N PHE A 38 0.42 7.78 -1.35
CA PHE A 38 -0.90 7.62 -0.76
C PHE A 38 -1.77 8.86 -1.02
N SER A 39 -3.08 8.63 -1.12
CA SER A 39 -4.10 9.66 -1.19
C SER A 39 -5.01 9.56 0.04
N GLU A 40 -6.26 10.00 -0.07
CA GLU A 40 -7.26 9.88 1.01
C GLU A 40 -7.64 8.41 1.29
N HIS A 41 -7.52 7.53 0.29
CA HIS A 41 -7.93 6.13 0.40
C HIS A 41 -6.77 5.17 0.09
N ALA A 42 -6.76 4.05 0.81
CA ALA A 42 -5.75 3.01 0.69
C ALA A 42 -6.42 1.63 0.78
N GLU A 43 -5.85 0.66 0.09
CA GLU A 43 -6.21 -0.74 0.26
C GLU A 43 -5.44 -1.34 1.43
N CYS A 44 -6.13 -2.12 2.25
CA CYS A 44 -5.60 -2.78 3.43
C CYS A 44 -5.84 -4.28 3.30
N ILE A 45 -4.76 -5.05 3.14
CA ILE A 45 -4.80 -6.48 2.83
C ILE A 45 -4.19 -7.25 4.00
N LEU A 46 -4.88 -8.28 4.47
CA LEU A 46 -4.34 -9.26 5.39
C LEU A 46 -3.81 -10.46 4.60
N ARG A 47 -2.50 -10.70 4.65
CA ARG A 47 -1.86 -11.81 3.94
C ARG A 47 -0.78 -12.43 4.82
N ASP A 48 -0.75 -13.76 4.95
CA ASP A 48 0.35 -14.50 5.60
C ASP A 48 0.73 -13.94 7.01
N ASN A 49 -0.26 -13.48 7.77
CA ASN A 49 -0.10 -12.84 9.08
C ASN A 49 0.59 -11.45 9.05
N GLU A 50 0.58 -10.80 7.90
CA GLU A 50 1.05 -9.44 7.66
C GLU A 50 -0.11 -8.54 7.21
N LEU A 51 -0.08 -7.27 7.63
CA LEU A 51 -0.99 -6.25 7.15
C LEU A 51 -0.28 -5.40 6.09
N VAL A 52 -0.68 -5.53 4.85
CA VAL A 52 -0.14 -4.79 3.71
C VAL A 52 -1.07 -3.63 3.41
N VAL A 53 -0.55 -2.40 3.49
CA VAL A 53 -1.28 -1.19 3.11
C VAL A 53 -0.65 -0.62 1.85
N ARG A 54 -1.45 -0.44 0.80
CA ARG A 54 -1.00 0.13 -0.49
C ARG A 54 -1.96 1.19 -0.98
N PRO A 55 -1.49 2.20 -1.74
CA PRO A 55 -2.36 3.23 -2.28
C PRO A 55 -3.42 2.58 -3.17
N LEU A 56 -4.66 3.06 -3.08
CA LEU A 56 -5.71 2.61 -3.97
C LEU A 56 -5.40 3.19 -5.37
N ARG A 57 -5.00 2.33 -6.30
CA ARG A 57 -4.99 2.71 -7.72
C ARG A 57 -6.42 2.63 -8.19
N VAL A 58 -6.99 3.78 -8.55
CA VAL A 58 -8.17 3.81 -9.40
C VAL A 58 -7.62 3.64 -10.80
N ASP A 59 -7.35 2.40 -11.19
CA ASP A 59 -6.95 2.10 -12.56
C ASP A 59 -8.20 2.36 -13.43
N SER A 60 -8.30 3.59 -13.97
CA SER A 60 -9.24 3.95 -15.03
C SER A 60 -8.96 3.19 -16.34
N ASP A 61 -7.79 2.54 -16.42
CA ASP A 61 -7.25 1.97 -17.64
C ASP A 61 -7.75 0.54 -17.90
N ASP A 62 -8.06 -0.25 -16.86
CA ASP A 62 -8.60 -1.63 -17.01
C ASP A 62 -10.02 -1.66 -17.62
N TYR A 63 -10.71 -0.51 -17.67
CA TYR A 63 -12.00 -0.34 -18.36
C TYR A 63 -11.91 0.44 -19.67
N SER A 64 -10.83 1.19 -19.88
CA SER A 64 -10.67 1.99 -21.10
C SER A 64 -10.36 1.11 -22.31
N ASP A 65 -9.55 0.06 -22.12
CA ASP A 65 -9.21 -0.88 -23.20
C ASP A 65 -10.42 -1.74 -23.62
N LEU A 66 -11.26 -2.16 -22.65
CA LEU A 66 -12.45 -2.96 -22.93
C LEU A 66 -13.55 -2.17 -23.66
N ILE A 67 -13.68 -0.87 -23.41
CA ILE A 67 -14.63 0.00 -24.13
C ILE A 67 -14.11 0.31 -25.54
N LEU A 68 -12.79 0.47 -25.70
CA LEU A 68 -12.18 0.75 -27.01
C LEU A 68 -12.35 -0.43 -27.97
N GLU A 69 -12.19 -1.68 -27.50
CA GLU A 69 -12.39 -2.88 -28.32
C GLU A 69 -13.85 -3.03 -28.78
N ASP A 70 -14.83 -2.76 -27.91
CA ASP A 70 -16.26 -2.86 -28.24
C ASP A 70 -16.68 -1.81 -29.30
N LEU A 71 -16.14 -0.59 -29.23
CA LEU A 71 -16.38 0.47 -30.22
C LEU A 71 -15.78 0.15 -31.60
N ILE A 72 -14.66 -0.57 -31.65
CA ILE A 72 -14.03 -0.98 -32.92
C ILE A 72 -14.78 -2.15 -33.56
N GLN A 73 -15.36 -3.07 -32.77
CA GLN A 73 -16.14 -4.20 -33.29
C GLN A 73 -17.52 -3.80 -33.83
N GLN A 74 -18.06 -2.66 -33.41
CA GLN A 74 -19.33 -2.12 -33.92
C GLN A 74 -19.17 -1.27 -35.21
N GLY A 75 -17.93 -1.10 -35.70
CA GLY A 75 -17.59 -0.34 -36.91
C GLY A 75 -17.39 -1.19 -38.16
#